data_AF-A0A554KTY0-F1
#
_entry.id   AF-A0A554KTY0-F1
#
_cell.length_a   1.000
_cell.length_b   1.000
_cell.length_c   1.000
_cell.angle_alpha   90.00
_cell.angle_beta   90.00
_cell.angle_gamma   90.00
#
_symmetry.space_group_name_H-M   'P 1'
#
loop_
_entity.id
_entity.type
_entity.pdbx_description
1 polymer ?
#
loop_
_entity_poly.entity_id
_entity_poly.type
_entity_poly.pdbx_seq_one_letter_code
_entity_poly.pdbx_strand_id
1 'polypeptide(L)'
;MKNPFCISRRGLQHLFLSFKGDFAQDLFQRALDRYSYEEIEVQLNNGKGVIIDAIAANSKLSSSKTENVEVLTALQLSDFYFPYNETAICFELRSDVSPFAIKSYQDLTSALEDNTYVDCSVIYGDKKMSFQIKRYPQKHLEHKNEAFMKWFESKRRHYGEMNGTILVIILQPSGFSMSSKLNLTELAREFIFLKDEITFDEIVVFFNDSMKYFTLYKLYPKEEKLLIPLEWGLKRFRGEI
;
A
#
# COMPACT_ATOMS: atom_id res chain seq x y z
N MET A 1 11.79 13.01 -21.34
CA MET A 1 12.28 12.66 -19.99
C MET A 1 11.05 12.57 -19.11
N LYS A 2 10.73 11.41 -18.50
CA LYS A 2 9.57 11.32 -17.59
C LYS A 2 9.83 12.23 -16.39
N ASN A 3 8.86 13.09 -16.04
CA ASN A 3 9.03 14.11 -15.03
C ASN A 3 8.29 13.66 -13.76
N PRO A 4 8.98 13.10 -12.75
CA PRO A 4 8.31 12.56 -11.59
C PRO A 4 7.72 13.69 -10.74
N PHE A 5 6.56 13.44 -10.14
CA PHE A 5 6.07 14.26 -9.04
C PHE A 5 6.69 13.75 -7.74
N CYS A 6 7.45 14.60 -7.07
CA CYS A 6 8.06 14.29 -5.78
C CYS A 6 7.48 15.19 -4.70
N ILE A 7 7.11 14.59 -3.57
CA ILE A 7 6.57 15.30 -2.41
C ILE A 7 7.18 14.72 -1.13
N SER A 8 7.31 15.52 -0.08
CA SER A 8 7.73 15.00 1.22
C SER A 8 6.69 14.01 1.76
N ARG A 9 7.11 13.06 2.59
CA ARG A 9 6.21 12.13 3.27
C ARG A 9 5.08 12.87 3.98
N ARG A 10 5.38 13.94 4.72
CA ARG A 10 4.38 14.81 5.36
C ARG A 10 3.46 15.50 4.37
N GLY A 11 3.99 15.96 3.24
CA GLY A 11 3.17 16.56 2.18
C GLY A 11 2.20 15.56 1.57
N LEU A 12 2.64 14.32 1.32
CA LEU A 12 1.77 13.26 0.80
C LEU A 12 0.69 12.88 1.82
N GLN A 13 1.05 12.78 3.10
CA GLN A 13 0.10 12.59 4.19
C GLN A 13 -0.95 13.70 4.21
N HIS A 14 -0.53 14.96 4.06
CA HIS A 14 -1.46 16.09 4.02
C HIS A 14 -2.42 15.99 2.83
N LEU A 15 -1.94 15.72 1.60
CA LEU A 15 -2.83 15.54 0.43
C LEU A 15 -3.88 14.46 0.68
N PHE A 16 -3.46 13.32 1.22
CA PHE A 16 -4.36 12.22 1.56
C PHE A 16 -5.37 12.59 2.65
N LEU A 17 -4.91 13.27 3.70
CA LEU A 17 -5.75 13.74 4.80
C LEU A 17 -6.77 14.76 4.35
N SER A 18 -6.41 15.70 3.47
CA SER A 18 -7.36 16.65 2.89
C SER A 18 -8.46 15.92 2.12
N PHE A 19 -8.09 14.94 1.28
CA PHE A 19 -9.05 14.12 0.55
C PHE A 19 -9.97 13.33 1.48
N LYS A 20 -9.41 12.74 2.55
CA LYS A 20 -10.21 12.02 3.54
C LYS A 20 -11.04 12.94 4.43
N GLY A 21 -10.56 14.13 4.77
CA GLY A 21 -11.26 15.11 5.59
C GLY A 21 -12.58 15.48 4.94
N ASP A 22 -12.55 15.87 3.67
CA ASP A 22 -13.76 16.21 2.93
C ASP A 22 -14.76 15.05 2.87
N PHE A 23 -14.28 13.81 2.72
CA PHE A 23 -15.16 12.64 2.58
C PHE A 23 -15.64 12.06 3.93
N ALA A 24 -14.74 11.95 4.91
CA ALA A 24 -15.00 11.39 6.24
C ALA A 24 -15.78 12.38 7.11
N GLN A 25 -15.52 13.68 6.98
CA GLN A 25 -16.30 14.71 7.66
C GLN A 25 -17.73 14.75 7.13
N ASP A 26 -17.93 14.62 5.82
CA ASP A 26 -19.27 14.49 5.23
C ASP A 26 -20.02 13.26 5.74
N LEU A 27 -19.35 12.11 5.82
CA LEU A 27 -19.94 10.87 6.34
C LEU A 27 -20.21 10.95 7.84
N PHE A 28 -19.28 11.50 8.62
CA PHE A 28 -19.40 11.66 10.06
C PHE A 28 -20.45 12.69 10.43
N GLN A 29 -20.57 13.79 9.67
CA GLN A 29 -21.64 14.77 9.87
C GLN A 29 -23.01 14.15 9.60
N ARG A 30 -23.18 13.45 8.47
CA ARG A 30 -24.43 12.72 8.18
C ARG A 30 -24.76 11.65 9.22
N ALA A 31 -23.74 11.09 9.85
CA ALA A 31 -23.89 10.15 10.95
C ALA A 31 -24.33 10.83 12.25
N LEU A 32 -23.68 11.91 12.66
CA LEU A 32 -24.04 12.71 13.83
C LEU A 32 -25.44 13.33 13.70
N ASP A 33 -25.85 13.68 12.49
CA ASP A 33 -27.20 14.20 12.22
C ASP A 33 -28.29 13.11 12.40
N ARG A 34 -27.90 11.83 12.44
CA ARG A 34 -28.82 10.68 12.42
C ARG A 34 -28.72 9.78 13.66
N TYR A 35 -27.61 9.81 14.39
CA TYR A 35 -27.32 8.92 15.51
C TYR A 35 -26.71 9.71 16.68
N SER A 36 -27.06 9.31 17.92
CA SER A 36 -26.40 9.84 19.11
C SER A 36 -24.94 9.37 19.19
N TYR A 37 -24.15 10.05 20.02
CA TYR A 37 -22.75 9.67 20.26
C TYR A 37 -22.65 8.24 20.83
N GLU A 38 -23.51 7.87 21.77
CA GLU A 38 -23.54 6.50 22.31
C GLU A 38 -23.88 5.46 21.24
N GLU A 39 -24.79 5.77 20.32
CA GLU A 39 -25.17 4.85 19.23
C GLU A 39 -24.03 4.65 18.22
N ILE A 40 -23.22 5.68 17.97
CA ILE A 40 -22.02 5.59 17.15
C ILE A 40 -20.97 4.71 17.85
N GLU A 41 -20.72 4.93 19.13
CA GLU A 41 -19.75 4.17 19.92
C GLU A 41 -20.11 2.67 20.00
N VAL A 42 -21.39 2.36 20.19
CA VAL A 42 -21.91 0.98 20.17
C VAL A 42 -21.68 0.32 18.80
N GLN A 43 -21.90 1.04 17.69
CA GLN A 43 -21.66 0.50 16.35
C GLN A 43 -20.17 0.24 16.09
N LEU A 44 -19.30 1.15 16.53
CA LEU A 44 -17.84 0.99 16.42
C LEU A 44 -17.33 -0.21 17.23
N ASN A 45 -17.77 -0.35 18.47
CA ASN A 45 -17.34 -1.44 19.36
C ASN A 45 -17.85 -2.81 18.89
N ASN A 46 -19.06 -2.88 18.35
CA ASN A 46 -19.64 -4.13 17.86
C ASN A 46 -19.22 -4.47 16.43
N GLY A 47 -18.51 -3.56 15.74
CA GLY A 47 -18.08 -3.73 14.36
C GLY A 47 -19.24 -3.94 13.39
N LYS A 48 -20.43 -3.41 13.68
CA LYS A 48 -21.64 -3.53 12.86
C LYS A 48 -22.49 -2.26 12.96
N GLY A 49 -23.21 -1.93 11.89
CA GLY A 49 -24.12 -0.78 11.83
C GLY A 49 -23.81 0.16 10.66
N VAL A 50 -24.67 1.14 10.42
CA VAL A 50 -24.59 2.07 9.27
C VAL A 50 -23.27 2.83 9.24
N ILE A 51 -22.68 3.14 10.41
CA ILE A 51 -21.35 3.77 10.50
C ILE A 51 -20.25 2.84 10.01
N ILE A 52 -20.30 1.58 10.42
CA ILE A 52 -19.34 0.56 9.99
C ILE A 52 -19.51 0.25 8.51
N ASP A 53 -20.74 0.20 8.00
CA ASP A 53 -21.03 0.01 6.58
C ASP A 53 -20.50 1.18 5.74
N ALA A 54 -20.64 2.41 6.24
CA ALA A 54 -20.05 3.61 5.63
C ALA A 54 -18.51 3.55 5.60
N ILE A 55 -17.88 3.15 6.71
CA ILE A 55 -16.41 2.97 6.79
C ILE A 55 -15.95 1.86 5.82
N ALA A 56 -16.70 0.76 5.75
CA ALA A 56 -16.43 -0.35 4.83
C ALA A 56 -16.60 0.08 3.37
N ALA A 57 -17.64 0.84 3.04
CA ALA A 57 -17.87 1.39 1.72
C ALA A 57 -16.75 2.37 1.31
N ASN A 58 -16.29 3.23 2.22
CA ASN A 58 -15.14 4.11 2.00
C ASN A 58 -13.85 3.31 1.75
N SER A 59 -13.62 2.28 2.55
CA SER A 59 -12.48 1.37 2.39
C SER A 59 -12.54 0.65 1.04
N LYS A 60 -13.74 0.28 0.59
CA LYS A 60 -13.98 -0.34 -0.72
C LYS A 60 -13.73 0.63 -1.87
N LEU A 61 -14.13 1.89 -1.76
CA LEU A 61 -13.83 2.93 -2.76
C LEU A 61 -12.34 3.27 -2.83
N SER A 62 -11.67 3.32 -1.68
CA SER A 62 -10.23 3.57 -1.61
C SER A 62 -9.42 2.40 -2.19
N SER A 63 -9.88 1.15 -2.00
CA SER A 63 -9.22 -0.05 -2.50
C SER A 63 -9.67 -0.52 -3.89
N SER A 64 -10.67 0.12 -4.51
CA SER A 64 -11.15 -0.25 -5.85
C SER A 64 -10.25 0.29 -6.97
N LYS A 65 -9.51 1.37 -6.71
CA LYS A 65 -8.54 1.97 -7.64
C LYS A 65 -7.12 1.56 -7.28
N THR A 66 -6.32 1.20 -8.28
CA THR A 66 -4.94 0.71 -8.09
C THR A 66 -4.04 1.84 -7.61
N GLU A 67 -4.22 3.02 -8.16
CA GLU A 67 -3.48 4.26 -7.91
C GLU A 67 -3.57 4.67 -6.43
N ASN A 68 -4.76 4.51 -5.84
CA ASN A 68 -4.95 4.76 -4.40
C ASN A 68 -4.15 3.78 -3.54
N VAL A 69 -4.12 2.51 -3.93
CA VAL A 69 -3.36 1.48 -3.22
C VAL A 69 -1.87 1.76 -3.34
N GLU A 70 -1.39 2.16 -4.51
CA GLU A 70 0.01 2.51 -4.75
C GLU A 70 0.45 3.70 -3.89
N VAL A 71 -0.33 4.78 -3.84
CA VAL A 71 -0.01 5.95 -3.00
C VAL A 71 0.01 5.59 -1.51
N LEU A 72 -0.97 4.82 -1.04
CA LEU A 72 -1.05 4.37 0.35
C LEU A 72 0.13 3.47 0.73
N THR A 73 0.47 2.52 -0.15
CA THR A 73 1.59 1.61 0.05
C THR A 73 2.92 2.35 -0.02
N ALA A 74 3.09 3.34 -0.91
CA ALA A 74 4.30 4.18 -0.97
C ALA A 74 4.57 4.88 0.36
N LEU A 75 3.52 5.44 0.98
CA LEU A 75 3.62 6.04 2.31
C LEU A 75 4.10 5.01 3.35
N GLN A 76 3.53 3.81 3.35
CA GLN A 76 3.89 2.75 4.29
C GLN A 76 5.32 2.21 4.06
N LEU A 77 5.75 2.08 2.80
CA LEU A 77 7.10 1.67 2.45
C LEU A 77 8.14 2.68 2.97
N SER A 78 7.84 3.97 2.90
CA SER A 78 8.70 5.00 3.48
C SER A 78 8.92 4.79 4.98
N ASP A 79 7.91 4.27 5.69
CA ASP A 79 8.00 3.97 7.12
C ASP A 79 8.79 2.70 7.42
N PHE A 80 8.75 1.68 6.55
CA PHE A 80 9.55 0.46 6.75
C PHE A 80 11.03 0.69 6.50
N TYR A 81 11.36 1.41 5.43
CA TYR A 81 12.75 1.57 5.01
C TYR A 81 13.42 2.82 5.61
N PHE A 82 12.65 3.83 6.00
CA PHE A 82 13.15 5.10 6.55
C PHE A 82 12.30 5.62 7.74
N PRO A 83 12.08 4.81 8.80
CA PRO A 83 11.11 5.12 9.87
C PRO A 83 11.37 6.44 10.59
N TYR A 84 12.63 6.83 10.74
CA TYR A 84 13.05 7.99 11.55
C TYR A 84 13.39 9.23 10.71
N ASN A 85 13.22 9.15 9.40
CA ASN A 85 13.73 10.16 8.49
C ASN A 85 12.58 10.75 7.68
N GLU A 86 12.65 12.05 7.39
CA GLU A 86 11.77 12.62 6.39
C GLU A 86 12.27 12.28 5.00
N THR A 87 11.38 11.73 4.18
CA THR A 87 11.71 11.24 2.83
C THR A 87 10.91 11.98 1.78
N ALA A 88 11.44 12.01 0.57
CA ALA A 88 10.67 12.38 -0.61
C ALA A 88 10.11 11.11 -1.25
N ILE A 89 8.81 11.12 -1.54
CA ILE A 89 8.10 10.06 -2.25
C ILE A 89 7.81 10.59 -3.65
N CYS A 90 8.27 9.86 -4.66
CA CYS A 90 8.15 10.24 -6.06
C CYS A 90 7.28 9.25 -6.82
N PHE A 91 6.44 9.77 -7.71
CA PHE A 91 5.57 9.00 -8.60
C PHE A 91 5.85 9.39 -10.05
N GLU A 92 5.84 8.41 -10.95
CA GLU A 92 5.88 8.71 -12.38
C GLU A 92 4.51 9.23 -12.84
N LEU A 93 4.53 10.35 -13.56
CA LEU A 93 3.34 10.92 -14.18
C LEU A 93 3.29 10.57 -15.66
N ARG A 94 2.09 10.55 -16.22
CA ARG A 94 1.91 10.51 -17.68
C ARG A 94 2.62 11.69 -18.34
N SER A 95 3.11 11.45 -19.55
CA SER A 95 3.99 12.38 -20.27
C SER A 95 3.38 13.78 -20.55
N ASP A 96 2.05 13.88 -20.56
CA ASP A 96 1.30 15.11 -20.82
C ASP A 96 0.98 15.92 -19.55
N VAL A 97 1.27 15.38 -18.36
CA VAL A 97 0.98 16.05 -17.08
C VAL A 97 2.25 16.67 -16.49
N SER A 98 2.15 17.96 -16.14
CA SER A 98 3.22 18.67 -15.43
C SER A 98 3.16 18.36 -13.92
N PRO A 99 4.29 18.06 -13.26
CA PRO A 99 4.33 17.91 -11.79
C PRO A 99 3.80 19.13 -11.03
N PHE A 100 3.91 20.33 -11.60
CA PHE A 100 3.42 21.56 -10.98
C PHE A 100 1.88 21.66 -10.96
N ALA A 101 1.19 20.87 -11.78
CA ALA A 101 -0.26 20.82 -11.85
C ALA A 101 -0.88 20.01 -10.67
N ILE A 102 -0.09 19.20 -9.98
CA ILE A 102 -0.57 18.38 -8.87
C ILE A 102 -0.76 19.24 -7.63
N LYS A 103 -2.02 19.49 -7.23
CA LYS A 103 -2.38 20.28 -6.04
C LYS A 103 -3.20 19.50 -5.03
N SER A 104 -3.91 18.47 -5.48
CA SER A 104 -4.75 17.60 -4.66
C SER A 104 -4.36 16.13 -4.82
N TYR A 105 -4.90 15.29 -3.93
CA TYR A 105 -4.76 13.84 -4.02
C TYR A 105 -5.41 13.26 -5.29
N GLN A 106 -6.52 13.86 -5.73
CA GLN A 106 -7.22 13.49 -6.96
C GLN A 106 -6.38 13.83 -8.19
N ASP A 107 -5.71 14.99 -8.21
CA ASP A 107 -4.79 15.34 -9.29
C ASP A 107 -3.67 14.31 -9.39
N LEU A 108 -3.07 13.94 -8.24
CA LEU A 108 -2.00 12.95 -8.19
C LEU A 108 -2.46 11.60 -8.74
N THR A 109 -3.51 11.02 -8.15
CA THR A 109 -3.97 9.67 -8.51
C THR A 109 -4.51 9.59 -9.92
N SER A 110 -5.08 10.68 -10.46
CA SER A 110 -5.53 10.71 -11.85
C SER A 110 -4.40 10.93 -12.84
N ALA A 111 -3.20 11.37 -12.42
CA ALA A 111 -2.07 11.70 -13.28
C ALA A 111 -0.97 10.62 -13.36
N LEU A 112 -1.07 9.57 -12.55
CA LEU A 112 -0.09 8.49 -12.51
C LEU A 112 0.08 7.82 -13.88
N GLU A 113 1.31 7.41 -14.16
CA GLU A 113 1.64 6.61 -15.34
C GLU A 113 1.16 5.16 -15.16
N ASP A 114 0.26 4.72 -16.04
CA ASP A 114 -0.33 3.39 -15.95
C ASP A 114 0.62 2.30 -16.50
N ASN A 115 1.59 2.68 -17.34
CA ASN A 115 2.55 1.76 -17.94
C ASN A 115 3.99 2.09 -17.50
N THR A 116 4.26 1.83 -16.21
CA THR A 116 5.59 1.98 -15.64
C THR A 116 6.11 0.71 -14.94
N TYR A 117 7.43 0.61 -14.93
CA TYR A 117 8.20 -0.38 -14.19
C TYR A 117 8.53 0.10 -12.77
N VAL A 118 8.21 1.35 -12.43
CA VAL A 118 8.40 1.92 -11.09
C VAL A 118 7.15 2.71 -10.69
N ASP A 119 6.28 2.07 -9.91
CA ASP A 119 5.05 2.68 -9.42
C ASP A 119 5.35 3.83 -8.43
N CYS A 120 6.41 3.69 -7.60
CA CYS A 120 6.92 4.81 -6.79
C CYS A 120 8.40 4.68 -6.45
N SER A 121 8.99 5.77 -5.95
CA SER A 121 10.33 5.75 -5.35
C SER A 121 10.35 6.53 -4.03
N VAL A 122 11.14 6.08 -3.07
CA VAL A 122 11.39 6.78 -1.81
C VAL A 122 12.85 7.21 -1.77
N ILE A 123 13.09 8.49 -1.51
CA ILE A 123 14.42 9.11 -1.50
C ILE A 123 14.71 9.67 -0.10
N TYR A 124 15.91 9.37 0.40
CA TYR A 124 16.48 9.95 1.60
C TYR A 124 17.98 10.20 1.41
N GLY A 125 18.38 11.48 1.44
CA GLY A 125 19.77 11.86 1.15
C GLY A 125 20.19 11.44 -0.26
N ASP A 126 21.25 10.65 -0.36
CA ASP A 126 21.78 10.06 -1.59
C ASP A 126 21.13 8.71 -1.96
N LYS A 127 20.29 8.15 -1.09
CA LYS A 127 19.64 6.86 -1.30
C LYS A 127 18.31 7.02 -2.01
N LYS A 128 18.11 6.25 -3.07
CA LYS A 128 16.83 6.08 -3.76
C LYS A 128 16.45 4.60 -3.76
N MET A 129 15.23 4.31 -3.31
CA MET A 129 14.63 2.99 -3.42
C MET A 129 13.44 3.07 -4.36
N SER A 130 13.44 2.25 -5.40
CA SER A 130 12.34 2.18 -6.37
C SER A 130 11.50 0.93 -6.12
N PHE A 131 10.17 1.07 -6.25
CA PHE A 131 9.22 0.03 -5.90
C PHE A 131 8.24 -0.20 -7.05
N GLN A 132 7.99 -1.48 -7.34
CA GLN A 132 6.89 -1.94 -8.17
C GLN A 132 5.88 -2.65 -7.29
N ILE A 133 4.65 -2.14 -7.24
CA ILE A 133 3.59 -2.56 -6.31
C ILE A 133 2.58 -3.40 -7.07
N LYS A 134 2.31 -4.62 -6.59
CA LYS A 134 1.31 -5.52 -7.17
C LYS A 134 0.39 -6.07 -6.10
N ARG A 135 -0.90 -6.06 -6.40
CA ARG A 135 -1.94 -6.70 -5.57
C ARG A 135 -1.98 -8.18 -5.91
N TYR A 136 -1.77 -9.03 -4.91
CA TYR A 136 -2.01 -10.46 -5.09
C TYR A 136 -3.53 -10.69 -5.18
N PRO A 137 -4.05 -11.26 -6.28
CA PRO A 137 -5.48 -11.33 -6.50
C PRO A 137 -6.17 -12.17 -5.44
N GLN A 138 -7.29 -11.67 -4.90
CA GLN A 138 -8.01 -12.34 -3.83
C GLN A 138 -8.43 -13.77 -4.19
N LYS A 139 -8.83 -14.01 -5.45
CA LYS A 139 -9.15 -15.35 -5.96
C LYS A 139 -8.01 -16.36 -5.80
N HIS A 140 -6.77 -15.91 -5.62
CA HIS A 140 -5.59 -16.75 -5.44
C HIS A 140 -5.17 -16.90 -3.96
N LEU A 141 -5.78 -16.15 -3.02
CA LEU A 141 -5.45 -16.19 -1.59
C LEU A 141 -5.87 -17.49 -0.89
N GLU A 142 -6.86 -18.20 -1.42
CA GLU A 142 -7.26 -19.52 -0.92
C GLU A 142 -6.28 -20.64 -1.32
N HIS A 143 -5.33 -20.33 -2.21
CA HIS A 143 -4.44 -21.33 -2.78
C HIS A 143 -3.09 -21.38 -2.04
N LYS A 144 -2.49 -22.58 -2.02
CA LYS A 144 -1.18 -22.88 -1.41
C LYS A 144 -0.03 -22.12 -2.14
N ASN A 145 1.18 -22.15 -1.56
CA ASN A 145 2.40 -21.57 -2.13
C ASN A 145 2.58 -21.81 -3.65
N GLU A 146 2.26 -23.01 -4.14
CA GLU A 146 2.30 -23.38 -5.56
C GLU A 146 1.53 -22.41 -6.47
N ALA A 147 0.35 -21.94 -6.04
CA ALA A 147 -0.44 -21.01 -6.82
C ALA A 147 0.10 -19.58 -6.76
N PHE A 148 0.69 -19.21 -5.62
CA PHE A 148 1.42 -17.95 -5.50
C PHE A 148 2.59 -17.93 -6.49
N MET A 149 3.37 -19.00 -6.57
CA MET A 149 4.47 -19.12 -7.52
C MET A 149 4.01 -19.10 -8.98
N LYS A 150 2.96 -19.84 -9.33
CA LYS A 150 2.37 -19.78 -10.69
C LYS A 150 1.93 -18.37 -11.07
N TRP A 151 1.29 -17.65 -10.14
CA TRP A 151 0.92 -16.26 -10.35
C TRP A 151 2.17 -15.38 -10.51
N PHE A 152 3.16 -15.52 -9.64
CA PHE A 152 4.40 -14.76 -9.69
C PHE A 152 5.13 -14.97 -11.02
N GLU A 153 5.30 -16.21 -11.48
CA GLU A 153 5.91 -16.53 -12.76
C GLU A 153 5.18 -15.87 -13.94
N SER A 154 3.84 -15.89 -13.93
CA SER A 154 3.05 -15.22 -14.97
C SER A 154 3.29 -13.72 -15.01
N LYS A 155 3.53 -13.09 -13.86
CA LYS A 155 3.83 -11.67 -13.73
C LYS A 155 5.27 -11.35 -14.08
N ARG A 156 6.23 -12.13 -13.57
CA ARG A 156 7.66 -11.96 -13.86
C ARG A 156 7.93 -11.98 -15.36
N ARG A 157 7.30 -12.86 -16.14
CA ARG A 157 7.48 -12.89 -17.60
C ARG A 157 7.06 -11.61 -18.32
N HIS A 158 6.23 -10.77 -17.70
CA HIS A 158 5.86 -9.46 -18.25
C HIS A 158 6.84 -8.34 -17.87
N TYR A 159 7.63 -8.55 -16.81
CA TYR A 159 8.62 -7.59 -16.35
C TYR A 159 9.98 -8.01 -16.92
N GLY A 160 10.67 -7.09 -17.60
CA GLY A 160 12.00 -7.35 -18.15
C GLY A 160 13.06 -7.44 -17.04
N GLU A 161 14.25 -6.94 -17.32
CA GLU A 161 15.25 -6.72 -16.27
C GLU A 161 14.81 -5.54 -15.37
N MET A 162 14.64 -5.81 -14.08
CA MET A 162 14.11 -4.86 -13.08
C MET A 162 15.15 -4.49 -12.02
N ASN A 163 16.43 -4.55 -12.40
CA ASN A 163 17.56 -4.27 -11.50
C ASN A 163 17.40 -2.87 -10.90
N GLY A 164 17.64 -2.72 -9.59
CA GLY A 164 17.41 -1.47 -8.86
C GLY A 164 15.97 -1.26 -8.37
N THR A 165 15.06 -2.23 -8.57
CA THR A 165 13.65 -2.14 -8.16
C THR A 165 13.25 -3.25 -7.20
N ILE A 166 12.46 -2.89 -6.19
CA ILE A 166 11.86 -3.81 -5.22
C ILE A 166 10.44 -4.16 -5.64
N LEU A 167 10.13 -5.45 -5.75
CA LEU A 167 8.77 -5.91 -5.98
C LEU A 167 8.01 -6.04 -4.65
N VAL A 168 6.92 -5.29 -4.52
CA VAL A 168 6.03 -5.28 -3.35
C VAL A 168 4.73 -5.99 -3.70
N ILE A 169 4.48 -7.13 -3.06
CA ILE A 169 3.29 -7.96 -3.28
C ILE A 169 2.34 -7.75 -2.11
N ILE A 170 1.23 -7.06 -2.34
CA ILE A 170 0.22 -6.77 -1.32
C ILE A 170 -0.73 -7.96 -1.20
N LEU A 171 -0.77 -8.61 -0.03
CA LEU A 171 -1.85 -9.54 0.31
C LEU A 171 -3.03 -8.73 0.85
N GLN A 172 -4.07 -8.64 0.05
CA GLN A 172 -5.27 -7.91 0.46
C GLN A 172 -6.08 -8.75 1.47
N PRO A 173 -6.61 -8.17 2.56
CA PRO A 173 -7.63 -8.87 3.32
C PRO A 173 -8.93 -8.91 2.52
N SER A 174 -9.62 -10.04 2.54
CA SER A 174 -11.06 -10.09 2.32
C SER A 174 -11.75 -10.45 3.63
N GLY A 175 -11.90 -9.45 4.50
CA GLY A 175 -12.60 -9.61 5.77
C GLY A 175 -11.76 -10.19 6.93
N PHE A 176 -12.40 -10.25 8.10
CA PHE A 176 -11.84 -10.65 9.40
C PHE A 176 -11.30 -12.09 9.47
N SER A 177 -11.46 -12.90 8.41
CA SER A 177 -10.95 -14.27 8.36
C SER A 177 -10.05 -14.49 7.15
N MET A 178 -8.80 -14.07 7.26
CA MET A 178 -7.73 -14.64 6.45
C MET A 178 -6.66 -15.17 7.38
N SER A 179 -6.89 -16.37 7.92
CA SER A 179 -5.76 -17.27 8.19
C SER A 179 -5.19 -17.67 6.84
N SER A 180 -4.34 -16.81 6.25
CA SER A 180 -3.71 -17.13 4.96
C SER A 180 -2.97 -18.46 5.14
N LYS A 181 -3.21 -19.43 4.25
CA LYS A 181 -2.49 -20.72 4.23
C LYS A 181 -1.10 -20.60 3.59
N LEU A 182 -0.68 -19.40 3.20
CA LEU A 182 0.64 -19.17 2.62
C LEU A 182 1.71 -19.33 3.70
N ASN A 183 2.63 -20.24 3.45
CA ASN A 183 3.80 -20.43 4.29
C ASN A 183 4.92 -19.52 3.77
N LEU A 184 5.03 -18.31 4.32
CA LEU A 184 5.99 -17.29 3.85
C LEU A 184 7.45 -17.74 3.97
N THR A 185 7.78 -18.55 4.97
CA THR A 185 9.13 -19.14 5.12
C THR A 185 9.44 -20.12 4.00
N GLU A 186 8.47 -20.95 3.62
CA GLU A 186 8.63 -21.86 2.48
C GLU A 186 8.72 -21.10 1.16
N LEU A 187 7.90 -20.05 0.97
CA LEU A 187 8.04 -19.16 -0.19
C LEU A 187 9.43 -18.52 -0.24
N ALA A 188 9.93 -17.98 0.87
CA ALA A 188 11.26 -17.35 0.91
C ALA A 188 12.36 -18.33 0.44
N ARG A 189 12.27 -19.60 0.83
CA ARG A 189 13.18 -20.65 0.36
C ARG A 189 13.04 -20.89 -1.14
N GLU A 190 11.81 -20.99 -1.66
CA GLU A 190 11.56 -21.12 -3.10
C GLU A 190 12.18 -19.96 -3.90
N PHE A 191 12.05 -18.72 -3.42
CA PHE A 191 12.66 -17.56 -4.06
C PHE A 191 14.19 -17.57 -4.02
N ILE A 192 14.81 -18.08 -2.95
CA ILE A 192 16.26 -18.26 -2.89
C ILE A 192 16.75 -19.26 -3.95
N PHE A 193 15.99 -20.34 -4.20
CA PHE A 193 16.33 -21.29 -5.27
C PHE A 193 16.20 -20.67 -6.67
N LEU A 194 15.30 -19.70 -6.84
CA LEU A 194 15.10 -18.96 -8.10
C LEU A 194 15.99 -17.72 -8.24
N LYS A 195 17.00 -17.52 -7.38
CA LYS A 195 17.82 -16.29 -7.34
C LYS A 195 18.41 -15.90 -8.69
N ASP A 196 18.80 -16.87 -9.52
CA ASP A 196 19.46 -16.61 -10.81
C ASP A 196 18.44 -16.22 -11.90
N GLU A 197 17.14 -16.34 -11.60
CA GLU A 197 16.02 -15.96 -12.46
C GLU A 197 15.34 -14.65 -12.01
N ILE A 198 15.67 -14.15 -10.82
CA ILE A 198 15.07 -12.95 -10.25
C ILE A 198 15.85 -11.73 -10.73
N THR A 199 15.15 -10.80 -11.37
CA THR A 199 15.72 -9.53 -11.86
C THR A 199 15.42 -8.35 -10.93
N PHE A 200 14.74 -8.59 -9.80
CA PHE A 200 14.45 -7.58 -8.77
C PHE A 200 15.52 -7.61 -7.67
N ASP A 201 15.81 -6.45 -7.08
CA ASP A 201 16.76 -6.37 -5.96
C ASP A 201 16.19 -7.01 -4.69
N GLU A 202 14.88 -6.86 -4.45
CA GLU A 202 14.18 -7.41 -3.29
C GLU A 202 12.75 -7.81 -3.70
N ILE A 203 12.24 -8.90 -3.12
CA ILE A 203 10.83 -9.30 -3.25
C ILE A 203 10.23 -9.36 -1.86
N VAL A 204 9.16 -8.59 -1.65
CA VAL A 204 8.53 -8.45 -0.34
C VAL A 204 7.03 -8.70 -0.43
N VAL A 205 6.48 -9.22 0.66
CA VAL A 205 5.06 -9.42 0.85
C VAL A 205 4.57 -8.45 1.92
N PHE A 206 3.63 -7.59 1.55
CA PHE A 206 3.05 -6.58 2.44
C PHE A 206 1.61 -6.97 2.82
N PHE A 207 1.30 -7.01 4.12
CA PHE A 207 -0.02 -7.40 4.60
C PHE A 207 -0.32 -6.84 5.99
N ASN A 208 -1.60 -6.89 6.37
CA ASN A 208 -2.05 -6.59 7.73
C ASN A 208 -2.12 -7.90 8.54
N ASP A 209 -1.25 -8.04 9.53
CA ASP A 209 -1.21 -9.20 10.42
C ASP A 209 -2.18 -8.97 11.58
N SER A 210 -3.33 -9.64 11.50
CA SER A 210 -4.32 -9.74 12.57
C SER A 210 -4.86 -8.39 13.08
N MET A 211 -4.88 -7.35 12.24
CA MET A 211 -5.24 -5.97 12.63
C MET A 211 -4.37 -5.39 13.75
N LYS A 212 -3.19 -5.96 13.98
CA LYS A 212 -2.23 -5.50 15.01
C LYS A 212 -1.03 -4.81 14.40
N TYR A 213 -0.52 -5.35 13.30
CA TYR A 213 0.69 -4.85 12.65
C TYR A 213 0.48 -4.72 11.15
N PHE A 214 1.03 -3.65 10.59
CA PHE A 214 1.46 -3.70 9.21
C PHE A 214 2.74 -4.53 9.16
N THR A 215 2.75 -5.54 8.30
CA THR A 215 3.88 -6.47 8.15
C THR A 215 4.45 -6.37 6.75
N LEU A 216 5.77 -6.27 6.66
CA LEU A 216 6.53 -6.43 5.43
C LEU A 216 7.47 -7.62 5.61
N TYR A 217 7.23 -8.69 4.85
CA TYR A 217 8.01 -9.91 4.88
C TYR A 217 8.88 -9.99 3.64
N LYS A 218 10.20 -9.96 3.81
CA LYS A 218 11.16 -10.11 2.73
C LYS A 218 11.30 -11.58 2.38
N LEU A 219 10.98 -11.93 1.14
CA LEU A 219 11.14 -13.28 0.60
C LEU A 219 12.52 -13.46 -0.05
N TYR A 220 13.06 -12.39 -0.64
CA TYR A 220 14.35 -12.36 -1.32
C TYR A 220 14.99 -10.97 -1.12
N PRO A 221 16.33 -10.85 -0.99
CA PRO A 221 17.34 -11.92 -1.05
C PRO A 221 17.55 -12.66 0.27
N LYS A 222 17.03 -12.11 1.36
CA LYS A 222 17.09 -12.70 2.70
C LYS A 222 15.71 -12.71 3.33
N GLU A 223 15.45 -13.75 4.11
CA GLU A 223 14.25 -13.88 4.91
C GLU A 223 14.32 -12.91 6.10
N GLU A 224 13.41 -11.94 6.14
CA GLU A 224 13.34 -10.92 7.21
C GLU A 224 11.90 -10.43 7.37
N LYS A 225 11.40 -10.36 8.61
CA LYS A 225 10.07 -9.82 8.93
C LYS A 225 10.20 -8.45 9.59
N LEU A 226 9.67 -7.43 8.95
CA LEU A 226 9.55 -6.08 9.52
C LEU A 226 8.11 -5.82 9.98
N LEU A 227 7.97 -5.16 11.13
CA LEU A 227 6.68 -4.89 11.77
C LEU A 227 6.56 -3.41 12.10
N ILE A 228 5.41 -2.83 11.76
CA ILE A 228 5.01 -1.51 12.24
C ILE A 228 3.67 -1.70 12.99
N PRO A 229 3.57 -1.27 14.26
CA PRO A 229 2.28 -1.28 14.97
C PRO A 229 1.21 -0.56 14.16
N LEU A 230 0.03 -1.18 14.01
CA LEU A 230 -1.06 -0.59 13.24
C LEU A 230 -1.41 0.81 13.78
N GLU A 231 -1.37 0.98 15.10
CA GLU A 231 -1.61 2.26 15.77
C GLU A 231 -0.68 3.38 15.26
N TRP A 232 0.58 3.08 14.96
CA TRP A 232 1.51 4.08 14.42
C TRP A 232 1.09 4.52 13.02
N GLY A 233 0.74 3.56 12.16
CA GLY A 233 0.19 3.88 10.85
C GLY A 233 -1.11 4.68 10.96
N LEU A 234 -2.00 4.32 11.89
CA LEU A 234 -3.24 5.05 12.15
C LEU A 234 -2.99 6.48 12.66
N LYS A 235 -2.04 6.70 13.56
CA LYS A 235 -1.64 8.04 14.04
C LYS A 235 -1.16 8.92 12.88
N ARG A 236 -0.35 8.39 11.97
CA ARG A 236 0.07 9.09 10.74
C ARG A 236 -1.09 9.39 9.80
N PHE A 237 -2.00 8.44 9.63
CA PHE A 237 -3.24 8.65 8.87
C PHE A 237 -4.21 9.63 9.53
N ARG A 238 -3.93 10.11 10.76
CA ARG A 238 -4.64 11.21 11.43
C ARG A 238 -3.81 12.50 11.50
N GLY A 239 -2.57 12.50 11.01
CA GLY A 239 -1.66 13.65 11.06
C GLY A 239 -1.07 13.91 12.45
N GLU A 240 -1.08 12.91 13.34
CA GLU A 240 -0.65 13.06 14.74
C GLU A 240 0.86 12.91 14.94
N ILE A 241 1.59 12.37 13.96
CA ILE A 241 3.05 12.13 13.97
C ILE A 241 3.67 12.24 12.57
#